data_AF-A0AAV6CLF0-F1
#
_entry.id   AF-A0AAV6CLF0-F1
#
_cell.length_a   1.000
_cell.length_b   1.000
_cell.length_c   1.000
_cell.angle_alpha   90.00
_cell.angle_beta   90.00
_cell.angle_gamma   90.00
#
_symmetry.space_group_name_H-M   'P 1'
#
loop_
_entity.id
_entity.type
_entity.pdbx_description
1 polymer ?
#
loop_
_entity_poly.entity_id
_entity_poly.type
_entity_poly.pdbx_seq_one_letter_code
_entity_poly.pdbx_strand_id
1 'polypeptide(L)'
;MWRFLRGTAEASTPATAWREVGFDHSSWPEGAAPFYYDRENVYRGRTALEDMYNGYTTLFLRSAFRVASPANVESLTLRFFVDDGFALWINGTLVTNFNTSRSNFAYNTTATSTATEPLQWITYSLPNPQSYLRAGENIAAVQAFNRPISSSDFIVDLELLAEQRDTSAPTLLTASPPAGAVTELTSLKL
;
A
#
# COMPACT_ATOMS: atom_id res chain seq x y z
N MET A 1 -0.74 -11.91 5.58
CA MET A 1 -0.81 -11.63 7.03
C MET A 1 0.14 -10.48 7.31
N TRP A 2 -0.25 -9.55 8.17
CA TRP A 2 0.62 -8.43 8.56
C TRP A 2 1.33 -8.75 9.87
N ARG A 3 2.56 -8.27 10.02
CA ARG A 3 3.23 -8.12 11.30
C ARG A 3 3.01 -6.69 11.77
N PHE A 4 2.71 -6.49 13.04
CA PHE A 4 2.37 -5.14 13.54
C PHE A 4 3.04 -4.79 14.86
N LEU A 5 3.23 -3.50 15.09
CA LEU A 5 3.73 -2.96 16.34
C LEU A 5 2.97 -1.68 16.69
N ARG A 6 2.57 -1.56 17.95
CA ARG A 6 1.94 -0.35 18.50
C ARG A 6 2.96 0.77 18.58
N GLY A 7 2.55 1.99 18.27
CA GLY A 7 3.37 3.19 18.37
C GLY A 7 3.56 3.68 19.80
N THR A 8 4.04 2.85 20.71
CA THR A 8 4.42 3.25 22.08
C THR A 8 5.91 3.62 22.19
N ALA A 9 6.70 3.24 21.19
CA ALA A 9 8.10 3.60 20.99
C ALA A 9 8.44 3.49 19.48
N GLU A 10 9.64 3.92 19.09
CA GLU A 10 10.14 3.71 17.73
C GLU A 10 10.21 2.22 17.37
N ALA A 11 9.82 1.89 16.14
CA ALA A 11 9.77 0.52 15.64
C ALA A 11 11.15 -0.18 15.55
N SER A 12 12.23 0.61 15.50
CA SER A 12 13.60 0.11 15.40
C SER A 12 14.62 1.18 15.77
N THR A 13 15.88 0.79 15.97
CA THR A 13 17.02 1.70 16.06
C THR A 13 18.07 1.25 15.03
N PRO A 14 18.42 2.06 14.00
CA PRO A 14 17.87 3.38 13.69
C PRO A 14 16.38 3.34 13.31
N ALA A 15 15.65 4.44 13.49
CA ALA A 15 14.19 4.53 13.32
C ALA A 15 13.66 4.14 11.93
N THR A 16 14.54 4.04 10.93
CA THR A 16 14.20 3.65 9.55
C THR A 16 14.45 2.17 9.25
N ALA A 17 15.19 1.44 10.09
CA ALA A 17 15.61 0.07 9.78
C ALA A 17 14.42 -0.87 9.55
N TRP A 18 13.33 -0.70 10.31
CA TRP A 18 12.09 -1.49 10.15
C TRP A 18 11.40 -1.36 8.78
N ARG A 19 11.87 -0.49 7.89
CA ARG A 19 11.33 -0.32 6.52
C ARG A 19 12.08 -1.17 5.49
N GLU A 20 13.26 -1.69 5.87
CA GLU A 20 14.19 -2.39 4.99
C GLU A 20 13.96 -3.90 4.99
N VAL A 21 14.20 -4.60 3.88
CA VAL A 21 13.86 -6.03 3.80
C VAL A 21 14.56 -6.90 4.84
N GLY A 22 15.81 -6.58 5.18
CA GLY A 22 16.61 -7.35 6.14
C GLY A 22 16.24 -7.18 7.62
N PHE A 23 15.22 -6.38 7.95
CA PHE A 23 14.82 -6.16 9.34
C PHE A 23 14.16 -7.39 9.97
N ASP A 24 14.73 -7.82 11.10
CA ASP A 24 14.13 -8.85 11.95
C ASP A 24 12.94 -8.28 12.73
N HIS A 25 11.76 -8.82 12.39
CA HIS A 25 10.48 -8.47 12.99
C HIS A 25 9.80 -9.71 13.59
N SER A 26 10.58 -10.75 13.90
CA SER A 26 10.07 -12.01 14.45
C SER A 26 9.32 -11.84 15.77
N SER A 27 9.67 -10.80 16.55
CA SER A 27 9.02 -10.41 17.80
C SER A 27 7.68 -9.68 17.62
N TRP A 28 7.37 -9.20 16.41
CA TRP A 28 6.13 -8.47 16.14
C TRP A 28 4.97 -9.47 16.05
N PRO A 29 3.83 -9.24 16.73
CA PRO A 29 2.65 -10.06 16.57
C PRO A 29 2.12 -10.04 15.12
N GLU A 30 1.39 -11.09 14.76
CA GLU A 30 0.67 -11.18 13.48
C GLU A 30 -0.77 -10.74 13.63
N GLY A 31 -1.29 -10.05 12.60
CA GLY A 31 -2.67 -9.60 12.52
C GLY A 31 -3.17 -9.55 11.09
N ALA A 32 -4.48 -9.72 10.92
CA ALA A 32 -5.16 -9.52 9.65
C ALA A 32 -5.74 -8.10 9.58
N ALA A 33 -5.59 -7.45 8.43
CA ALA A 33 -6.29 -6.20 8.15
C ALA A 33 -7.81 -6.48 7.91
N PRO A 34 -8.71 -5.53 8.17
CA PRO A 34 -8.45 -4.20 8.73
C PRO A 34 -7.97 -4.26 10.20
N PHE A 35 -7.03 -3.39 10.54
CA PHE A 35 -6.72 -3.09 11.94
C PHE A 35 -7.60 -1.92 12.38
N TYR A 36 -8.21 -2.02 13.56
CA TYR A 36 -9.17 -1.01 13.98
C TYR A 36 -9.28 -0.88 15.50
N TYR A 37 -9.72 0.27 15.98
CA TYR A 37 -10.47 0.38 17.23
C TYR A 37 -11.58 1.39 17.00
N ASP A 38 -12.66 1.28 17.77
CA ASP A 38 -13.80 2.17 17.61
C ASP A 38 -14.61 2.20 18.90
N ARG A 39 -14.85 3.39 19.44
CA ARG A 39 -15.63 3.60 20.68
C ARG A 39 -17.11 3.88 20.43
N GLU A 40 -17.49 4.19 19.19
CA GLU A 40 -18.85 4.52 18.76
C GLU A 40 -19.51 3.36 17.98
N ASN A 41 -18.77 2.27 17.78
CA ASN A 41 -19.17 1.07 17.06
C ASN A 41 -19.44 1.30 15.56
N VAL A 42 -18.74 2.23 14.90
CA VAL A 42 -18.90 2.52 13.46
C VAL A 42 -18.12 1.52 12.58
N TYR A 43 -16.85 1.30 12.89
CA TYR A 43 -15.93 0.45 12.15
C TYR A 43 -15.82 -0.96 12.73
N ARG A 44 -15.50 -1.92 11.85
CA ARG A 44 -15.14 -3.29 12.20
C ARG A 44 -13.94 -3.72 11.37
N GLY A 45 -13.07 -4.50 11.98
CA GLY A 45 -11.90 -5.08 11.33
C GLY A 45 -11.62 -6.48 11.85
N ARG A 46 -10.47 -7.02 11.47
CA ARG A 46 -10.05 -8.38 11.85
C ARG A 46 -9.06 -8.39 13.00
N THR A 47 -8.37 -7.27 13.25
CA THR A 47 -7.47 -7.10 14.39
C THR A 47 -7.86 -5.86 15.19
N ALA A 48 -8.35 -6.06 16.41
CA ALA A 48 -8.74 -4.99 17.32
C ALA A 48 -7.53 -4.40 18.06
N LEU A 49 -7.52 -3.08 18.20
CA LEU A 49 -6.50 -2.27 18.87
C LEU A 49 -7.12 -1.56 20.09
N GLU A 50 -7.73 -2.34 20.99
CA GLU A 50 -8.53 -1.85 22.11
C GLU A 50 -7.79 -0.87 23.04
N ASP A 51 -6.46 -0.92 23.04
CA ASP A 51 -5.57 -0.10 23.86
C ASP A 51 -5.06 1.18 23.18
N MET A 52 -5.57 1.52 21.98
CA MET A 52 -5.10 2.70 21.25
C MET A 52 -5.61 4.02 21.83
N TYR A 53 -6.85 4.07 22.33
CA TYR A 53 -7.43 5.28 22.92
C TYR A 53 -6.60 5.78 24.11
N ASN A 54 -6.09 7.01 24.03
CA ASN A 54 -5.15 7.60 24.99
C ASN A 54 -3.84 6.79 25.20
N GLY A 55 -3.57 5.79 24.36
CA GLY A 55 -2.39 4.92 24.46
C GLY A 55 -1.30 5.31 23.47
N TYR A 56 -1.64 5.40 22.18
CA TYR A 56 -0.70 5.71 21.11
C TYR A 56 -1.39 6.28 19.87
N THR A 57 -0.63 6.95 19.01
CA THR A 57 -1.15 7.62 17.80
C THR A 57 -0.75 6.92 16.50
N THR A 58 0.11 5.90 16.55
CA THR A 58 0.57 5.23 15.33
C THR A 58 0.55 3.71 15.43
N LEU A 59 0.43 3.07 14.27
CA LEU A 59 0.58 1.63 14.11
C LEU A 59 1.60 1.37 13.02
N PHE A 60 2.61 0.57 13.33
CA PHE A 60 3.57 0.07 12.34
C PHE A 60 3.08 -1.27 11.82
N LEU A 61 3.05 -1.42 10.51
CA LEU A 61 2.62 -2.61 9.80
C LEU A 61 3.70 -3.03 8.81
N ARG A 62 3.94 -4.34 8.70
CA ARG A 62 4.93 -4.88 7.78
C ARG A 62 4.41 -6.17 7.15
N SER A 63 4.54 -6.28 5.83
CA SER A 63 4.11 -7.47 5.09
C SER A 63 5.09 -7.76 3.96
N ALA A 64 5.45 -9.04 3.82
CA ALA A 64 6.30 -9.53 2.75
C ALA A 64 5.46 -9.96 1.55
N PHE A 65 5.96 -9.66 0.36
CA PHE A 65 5.41 -10.14 -0.90
C PHE A 65 6.54 -10.48 -1.88
N ARG A 66 6.25 -11.29 -2.90
CA ARG A 66 7.25 -11.73 -3.87
C ARG A 66 6.94 -11.18 -5.25
N VAL A 67 7.98 -10.70 -5.93
CA VAL A 67 7.93 -10.22 -7.32
C VAL A 67 8.92 -11.07 -8.11
N ALA A 68 8.44 -11.78 -9.15
CA ALA A 68 9.31 -12.63 -9.96
C ALA A 68 10.29 -11.79 -10.79
N SER A 69 9.77 -10.79 -11.52
CA SER A 69 10.56 -9.86 -12.32
C SER A 69 9.92 -8.47 -12.22
N PRO A 70 10.60 -7.47 -11.60
CA PRO A 70 10.11 -6.10 -11.56
C PRO A 70 9.89 -5.48 -12.94
N ALA A 71 10.64 -5.93 -13.97
CA ALA A 71 10.48 -5.48 -15.34
C ALA A 71 9.12 -5.87 -15.94
N ASN A 72 8.47 -6.91 -15.39
CA ASN A 72 7.15 -7.37 -15.83
C ASN A 72 6.01 -6.67 -15.08
N VAL A 73 6.30 -5.85 -14.07
CA VAL A 73 5.28 -5.06 -13.38
C VAL A 73 5.11 -3.76 -14.15
N GLU A 74 3.95 -3.59 -14.78
CA GLU A 74 3.64 -2.38 -15.55
C GLU A 74 3.26 -1.24 -14.61
N SER A 75 2.32 -1.51 -13.70
CA SER A 75 1.84 -0.56 -12.72
C SER A 75 1.58 -1.24 -11.38
N LEU A 76 1.60 -0.46 -10.30
CA LEU A 76 1.04 -0.86 -9.03
C LEU A 76 -0.13 0.06 -8.69
N THR A 77 -1.20 -0.51 -8.17
CA THR A 77 -2.36 0.22 -7.69
C THR A 77 -2.51 -0.03 -6.20
N LEU A 78 -2.46 1.05 -5.42
CA LEU A 78 -2.78 1.04 -4.00
C LEU A 78 -4.25 1.36 -3.81
N ARG A 79 -4.98 0.50 -3.11
CA ARG A 79 -6.30 0.83 -2.56
C ARG A 79 -6.18 0.94 -1.05
N PHE A 80 -6.81 1.95 -0.46
CA PHE A 80 -6.77 2.12 0.99
C PHE A 80 -8.09 2.66 1.55
N PHE A 81 -8.38 2.25 2.79
CA PHE A 81 -9.48 2.72 3.64
C PHE A 81 -8.86 3.05 5.00
N VAL A 82 -8.67 4.34 5.28
CA VAL A 82 -7.82 4.79 6.38
C VAL A 82 -8.44 5.98 7.11
N ASP A 83 -8.41 5.88 8.44
CA ASP A 83 -8.65 6.95 9.40
C ASP A 83 -7.47 7.02 10.37
N ASP A 84 -6.62 8.06 10.37
CA ASP A 84 -6.72 9.33 9.62
C ASP A 84 -5.76 9.41 8.42
N GLY A 85 -4.60 8.75 8.55
CA GLY A 85 -3.49 8.90 7.61
C GLY A 85 -2.51 7.73 7.63
N PHE A 86 -1.64 7.67 6.62
CA PHE A 86 -0.57 6.67 6.56
C PHE A 86 0.63 7.14 5.73
N ALA A 87 1.75 6.46 5.88
CA ALA A 87 2.86 6.48 4.95
C ALA A 87 3.24 5.04 4.57
N LEU A 88 3.49 4.81 3.27
CA LEU A 88 3.86 3.51 2.72
C LEU A 88 5.27 3.57 2.14
N TRP A 89 6.12 2.68 2.66
CA TRP A 89 7.43 2.36 2.10
C TRP A 89 7.41 0.99 1.44
N ILE A 90 8.11 0.87 0.32
CA ILE A 90 8.45 -0.41 -0.28
C ILE A 90 9.97 -0.50 -0.33
N ASN A 91 10.53 -1.52 0.32
CA ASN A 91 11.98 -1.73 0.44
C ASN A 91 12.73 -0.45 0.87
N GLY A 92 12.28 0.21 1.94
CA GLY A 92 12.89 1.46 2.44
C GLY A 92 12.50 2.74 1.69
N THR A 93 12.02 2.65 0.45
CA THR A 93 11.65 3.81 -0.37
C THR A 93 10.24 4.29 -0.05
N LEU A 94 10.07 5.57 0.33
CA LEU A 94 8.75 6.18 0.56
C LEU A 94 8.01 6.34 -0.77
N VAL A 95 7.03 5.47 -1.01
CA VAL A 95 6.30 5.43 -2.29
C VAL A 95 5.14 6.44 -2.27
N THR A 96 4.35 6.45 -1.20
CA THR A 96 3.24 7.40 -1.05
C THR A 96 2.90 7.64 0.41
N ASN A 97 2.08 8.66 0.66
CA ASN A 97 1.52 8.96 1.96
C ASN A 97 0.16 9.65 1.79
N PHE A 98 -0.65 9.60 2.85
CA PHE A 98 -1.96 10.24 2.95
C PHE A 98 -2.10 10.86 4.33
N ASN A 99 -2.55 12.12 4.40
CA ASN A 99 -2.73 12.87 5.65
C ASN A 99 -1.54 12.81 6.62
N THR A 100 -0.31 12.86 6.11
CA THR A 100 0.90 12.95 6.92
C THR A 100 1.97 13.77 6.23
N SER A 101 2.97 14.23 6.99
CA SER A 101 4.13 14.91 6.43
C SER A 101 5.07 13.93 5.73
N ARG A 102 5.94 14.41 4.84
CA ARG A 102 7.00 13.59 4.23
C ARG A 102 8.31 13.57 5.03
N SER A 103 8.35 14.22 6.19
CA SER A 103 9.60 14.51 6.91
C SER A 103 9.63 14.05 8.36
N ASN A 104 8.48 13.94 9.04
CA ASN A 104 8.40 13.45 10.41
C ASN A 104 7.54 12.18 10.49
N PHE A 105 8.16 11.10 10.95
CA PHE A 105 7.57 9.77 11.08
C PHE A 105 7.84 9.17 12.47
N ALA A 106 8.06 10.02 13.48
CA ALA A 106 8.26 9.55 14.85
C ALA A 106 7.03 8.79 15.36
N TYR A 107 7.24 7.83 16.25
CA TYR A 107 6.19 6.93 16.76
C TYR A 107 4.99 7.65 17.41
N ASN A 108 5.20 8.84 17.96
CA ASN A 108 4.19 9.68 18.61
C ASN A 108 3.66 10.81 17.72
N THR A 109 3.96 10.76 16.41
CA THR A 109 3.39 11.70 15.43
C THR A 109 1.92 11.38 15.21
N THR A 110 1.12 12.39 14.86
CA THR A 110 -0.28 12.26 14.46
C THR A 110 -0.45 12.54 12.98
N ALA A 111 -1.60 12.17 12.41
CA ALA A 111 -1.98 12.62 11.08
C ALA A 111 -2.03 14.16 11.01
N THR A 112 -1.82 14.73 9.82
CA THR A 112 -1.84 16.18 9.59
C THR A 112 -3.25 16.73 9.41
N SER A 113 -4.20 15.89 9.02
CA SER A 113 -5.62 16.21 8.84
C SER A 113 -6.45 15.04 9.33
N THR A 114 -7.69 15.31 9.72
CA THR A 114 -8.70 14.28 9.96
C THR A 114 -9.17 13.70 8.62
N ALA A 115 -9.49 12.41 8.58
CA ALA A 115 -10.09 11.81 7.39
C ALA A 115 -11.48 12.38 7.09
N THR A 116 -11.87 12.43 5.81
CA THR A 116 -13.20 12.91 5.42
C THR A 116 -14.20 11.79 5.56
N GLU A 117 -15.23 12.01 6.38
CA GLU A 117 -16.32 11.06 6.57
C GLU A 117 -17.53 11.35 5.65
N PRO A 118 -18.30 10.31 5.25
CA PRO A 118 -18.04 8.90 5.52
C PRO A 118 -16.82 8.39 4.74
N LEU A 119 -16.01 7.52 5.37
CA LEU A 119 -14.83 6.96 4.72
C LEU A 119 -15.19 6.19 3.45
N GLN A 120 -14.30 6.27 2.47
CA GLN A 120 -14.41 5.57 1.20
C GLN A 120 -13.09 4.91 0.84
N TRP A 121 -13.16 3.84 0.06
CA TRP A 121 -11.96 3.27 -0.56
C TRP A 121 -11.39 4.25 -1.57
N ILE A 122 -10.14 4.66 -1.36
CA ILE A 122 -9.39 5.50 -2.29
C ILE A 122 -8.46 4.60 -3.09
N THR A 123 -8.39 4.84 -4.40
CA THR A 123 -7.49 4.14 -5.32
C THR A 123 -6.44 5.10 -5.83
N TYR A 124 -5.18 4.69 -5.80
CA TYR A 124 -4.03 5.49 -6.20
C TYR A 124 -3.05 4.65 -7.02
N SER A 125 -2.74 5.10 -8.24
CA SER A 125 -1.70 4.47 -9.06
C SER A 125 -0.32 4.89 -8.58
N LEU A 126 0.55 3.92 -8.32
CA LEU A 126 1.93 4.10 -7.92
C LEU A 126 2.82 3.97 -9.17
N PRO A 127 3.34 5.09 -9.73
CA PRO A 127 4.13 5.05 -10.93
C PRO A 127 5.55 4.52 -10.67
N ASN A 128 6.20 4.05 -11.73
CA ASN A 128 7.60 3.60 -11.73
C ASN A 128 7.90 2.49 -10.70
N PRO A 129 7.15 1.37 -10.70
CA PRO A 129 7.36 0.26 -9.77
C PRO A 129 8.80 -0.27 -9.75
N GLN A 130 9.51 -0.16 -10.86
CA GLN A 130 10.92 -0.58 -11.00
C GLN A 130 11.88 0.23 -10.11
N SER A 131 11.48 1.41 -9.64
CA SER A 131 12.32 2.26 -8.77
C SER A 131 12.33 1.82 -7.29
N TYR A 132 11.39 0.97 -6.89
CA TYR A 132 11.26 0.51 -5.50
C TYR A 132 11.00 -0.99 -5.35
N LEU A 133 10.68 -1.72 -6.43
CA LEU A 133 10.60 -3.18 -6.43
C LEU A 133 11.94 -3.83 -6.76
N ARG A 134 12.14 -5.04 -6.23
CA ARG A 134 13.26 -5.93 -6.58
C ARG A 134 12.76 -7.34 -6.88
N ALA A 135 13.57 -8.12 -7.61
CA ALA A 135 13.27 -9.53 -7.81
C ALA A 135 13.35 -10.30 -6.49
N GLY A 136 12.43 -11.26 -6.30
CA GLY A 136 12.31 -12.03 -5.07
C GLY A 136 11.46 -11.33 -4.02
N GLU A 137 11.89 -11.40 -2.76
CA GLU A 137 11.16 -10.85 -1.62
C GLU A 137 11.24 -9.33 -1.56
N ASN A 138 10.09 -8.71 -1.35
CA ASN A 138 9.90 -7.28 -1.13
C ASN A 138 9.13 -7.10 0.18
N ILE A 139 9.28 -5.93 0.80
CA ILE A 139 8.53 -5.57 2.01
C ILE A 139 7.72 -4.31 1.74
N ALA A 140 6.43 -4.38 2.06
CA ALA A 140 5.60 -3.22 2.30
C ALA A 140 5.64 -2.89 3.79
N ALA A 141 6.09 -1.69 4.12
CA ALA A 141 6.11 -1.14 5.47
C ALA A 141 5.15 0.06 5.51
N VAL A 142 4.17 0.03 6.42
CA VAL A 142 3.17 1.09 6.57
C VAL A 142 3.25 1.62 7.99
N GLN A 143 3.28 2.94 8.13
CA GLN A 143 3.01 3.58 9.41
C GLN A 143 1.68 4.30 9.26
N ALA A 144 0.68 3.86 10.00
CA ALA A 144 -0.63 4.48 10.05
C ALA A 144 -0.68 5.46 11.23
N PHE A 145 -1.42 6.54 11.07
CA PHE A 145 -1.49 7.66 11.99
C PHE A 145 -2.93 7.97 12.34
N ASN A 146 -3.18 8.17 13.62
CA ASN A 146 -4.43 8.64 14.19
C ASN A 146 -4.26 10.07 14.71
N ARG A 147 -5.36 10.79 14.91
CA ARG A 147 -5.39 12.15 15.44
C ARG A 147 -6.75 12.47 16.08
N PRO A 148 -6.77 13.05 17.30
CA PRO A 148 -5.67 13.14 18.27
C PRO A 148 -5.45 11.78 18.98
N ILE A 149 -4.59 11.74 20.00
CA ILE A 149 -4.42 10.53 20.84
C ILE A 149 -5.72 10.08 21.53
N SER A 150 -6.67 11.00 21.68
CA SER A 150 -8.00 10.76 22.24
C SER A 150 -9.09 10.64 21.16
N SER A 151 -8.73 10.29 19.91
CA SER A 151 -9.70 10.04 18.83
C SER A 151 -10.73 8.97 19.25
N SER A 152 -11.94 9.02 18.69
CA SER A 152 -12.99 8.03 18.94
C SER A 152 -12.68 6.67 18.32
N ASP A 153 -11.93 6.66 17.23
CA ASP A 153 -11.74 5.50 16.37
C ASP A 153 -10.41 5.56 15.62
N PHE A 154 -10.17 4.51 14.86
CA PHE A 154 -9.07 4.34 13.92
C PHE A 154 -9.38 3.12 13.06
N ILE A 155 -9.08 3.20 11.78
CA ILE A 155 -9.10 2.04 10.89
C ILE A 155 -8.02 2.16 9.83
N VAL A 156 -7.38 1.05 9.51
CA VAL A 156 -6.41 0.96 8.42
C VAL A 156 -6.57 -0.35 7.67
N ASP A 157 -6.90 -0.23 6.39
CA ASP A 157 -6.91 -1.33 5.43
C ASP A 157 -6.25 -0.88 4.12
N LEU A 158 -5.34 -1.70 3.59
CA LEU A 158 -4.59 -1.42 2.38
C LEU A 158 -4.46 -2.67 1.51
N GLU A 159 -4.68 -2.49 0.21
CA GLU A 159 -4.46 -3.50 -0.81
C GLU A 159 -3.48 -2.97 -1.85
N LEU A 160 -2.46 -3.77 -2.18
CA LEU A 160 -1.52 -3.48 -3.26
C LEU A 160 -1.76 -4.47 -4.39
N LEU A 161 -2.18 -3.95 -5.54
CA LEU A 161 -2.49 -4.72 -6.74
C LEU A 161 -1.41 -4.45 -7.79
N ALA A 162 -0.97 -5.48 -8.49
CA ALA A 162 0.00 -5.37 -9.57
C ALA A 162 -0.64 -5.69 -10.91
N GLU A 163 -0.44 -4.80 -11.88
CA GLU A 163 -0.72 -5.08 -13.29
C GLU A 163 0.56 -5.59 -13.93
N GLN A 164 0.49 -6.77 -14.53
CA GLN A 164 1.61 -7.33 -15.25
C GLN A 164 1.57 -6.85 -16.70
N ARG A 165 2.75 -6.51 -17.22
CA ARG A 165 2.92 -6.20 -18.64
C ARG A 165 2.53 -7.43 -19.45
N ASP A 166 1.62 -7.25 -20.40
CA ASP A 166 1.37 -8.27 -21.41
C ASP A 166 2.54 -8.28 -22.39
N THR A 167 3.34 -9.34 -22.34
CA THR A 167 4.44 -9.58 -23.28
C THR A 167 4.03 -10.52 -24.42
N SER A 168 2.76 -10.94 -24.46
CA SER A 168 2.25 -11.80 -25.51
C SER A 168 2.09 -10.97 -26.78
N ALA A 169 2.79 -11.36 -27.85
CA ALA A 169 2.54 -10.75 -29.14
C ALA A 169 1.07 -11.02 -29.53
N PRO A 170 0.32 -10.01 -30.02
CA PRO A 170 -1.02 -10.24 -30.52
C PRO A 170 -0.94 -11.27 -31.66
N THR A 171 -1.78 -12.30 -31.59
CA THR A 171 -1.90 -13.25 -32.70
C THR A 171 -2.87 -12.67 -33.73
N LEU A 172 -2.39 -12.48 -34.95
CA LEU A 172 -3.22 -12.07 -36.08
C LEU A 172 -4.09 -13.27 -36.50
N LEU A 173 -5.32 -13.35 -35.98
CA LEU A 173 -6.22 -14.48 -36.23
C LEU A 173 -6.68 -14.55 -37.69
N THR A 174 -6.94 -13.38 -38.30
CA THR A 174 -7.23 -13.25 -39.72
C THR A 174 -6.81 -11.87 -40.22
N ALA A 175 -6.23 -11.81 -41.43
CA ALA A 175 -6.09 -10.60 -42.20
C ALA A 175 -7.11 -10.64 -43.34
N SER A 176 -7.89 -9.58 -43.51
CA SER A 176 -8.85 -9.47 -44.60
C SER A 176 -8.59 -8.18 -45.38
N PRO A 177 -8.22 -8.25 -46.68
CA PRO A 177 -8.05 -9.48 -47.47
C PRO A 177 -6.80 -10.30 -47.06
N PRO A 178 -6.73 -11.60 -47.40
CA PRO A 178 -5.57 -12.44 -47.18
C PRO A 178 -4.32 -11.91 -47.91
N ALA A 179 -3.12 -12.29 -47.43
CA ALA A 179 -1.88 -11.96 -48.13
C ALA A 179 -1.88 -12.55 -49.56
N GLY A 180 -1.75 -11.67 -50.56
CA GLY A 180 -1.78 -12.02 -51.98
C GLY A 180 -1.57 -10.77 -52.84
N ALA A 181 -1.33 -10.96 -54.14
CA ALA A 181 -1.24 -9.84 -55.08
C ALA A 181 -2.61 -9.17 -55.19
N VAL A 182 -2.72 -7.92 -54.72
CA VAL A 182 -3.94 -7.12 -54.85
C VAL A 182 -3.84 -6.34 -56.15
N THR A 183 -4.72 -6.61 -57.11
CA THR A 183 -4.81 -5.85 -58.38
C THR A 183 -5.66 -4.59 -58.27
N GLU A 184 -6.41 -4.39 -57.18
CA GLU A 184 -7.21 -3.17 -56.99
C GLU A 184 -7.17 -2.63 -55.56
N LEU A 185 -6.80 -1.35 -55.43
CA LEU A 185 -6.91 -0.54 -54.21
C LEU A 185 -8.38 -0.26 -53.90
N THR A 186 -9.06 -1.19 -53.22
CA THR A 186 -10.45 -0.99 -52.78
C THR A 186 -10.52 -0.26 -51.43
N SER A 187 -10.03 0.99 -51.45
CA SER A 187 -10.29 2.09 -50.52
C SER A 187 -9.74 2.03 -49.07
N LEU A 188 -9.31 3.21 -48.61
CA LEU A 188 -9.05 3.57 -47.21
C LEU A 188 -10.24 4.41 -46.72
N LYS A 189 -10.86 4.07 -45.60
CA LYS A 189 -11.73 5.00 -44.85
C LYS A 189 -11.14 5.19 -43.46
N LEU A 190 -10.99 6.47 -43.09
CA LEU A 190 -10.50 6.97 -41.80
C LEU A 190 -11.34 6.45 -40.63
#